data_AF-A0A124IX60-F1
#
_entry.id   AF-A0A124IX60-F1
#
_cell.length_a   1.000
_cell.length_b   1.000
_cell.length_c   1.000
_cell.angle_alpha   90.00
_cell.angle_beta   90.00
_cell.angle_gamma   90.00
#
_symmetry.space_group_name_H-M   'P 1'
#
loop_
_entity.id
_entity.type
_entity.pdbx_description
1 polymer ?
#
loop_
_entity_poly.entity_id
_entity_poly.type
_entity_poly.pdbx_seq_one_letter_code
_entity_poly.pdbx_strand_id
1 'polypeptide(L)'
;MNGMPVQCDNCKGGFHIFVQSRRLEDAVEETYFECPYCKQHYPSFYTNPAVREKQRSIGQLQDRLTTLKDPAKRAALQERIDREQAEVNAMMAVLKSKYKVG
;
A
#
# COMPACT_ATOMS: atom_id res chain seq x y z
N MET A 1 9.22 1.92 20.13
CA MET A 1 9.94 2.84 19.23
C MET A 1 8.99 3.99 18.92
N ASN A 2 9.28 5.20 19.40
CA ASN A 2 8.51 6.38 19.01
C ASN A 2 9.08 6.85 17.67
N GLY A 3 8.29 6.79 16.59
CA GLY A 3 8.73 7.19 15.24
C GLY A 3 9.11 8.66 15.17
N MET A 4 9.91 9.06 14.16
CA MET A 4 10.23 10.47 13.95
C MET A 4 8.96 11.26 13.57
N PRO A 5 8.73 12.46 14.16
CA PRO A 5 7.59 13.29 13.82
C PRO A 5 7.70 13.78 12.37
N VAL A 6 6.56 13.87 11.69
CA VAL A 6 6.46 14.48 10.36
C VAL A 6 5.96 15.90 10.47
N GLN A 7 6.27 16.72 9.47
CA GLN A 7 5.80 18.08 9.39
C GLN A 7 4.57 18.16 8.47
N CYS A 8 3.53 18.87 8.90
CA CYS A 8 2.36 19.14 8.06
C CYS A 8 2.74 20.08 6.91
N ASP A 9 2.40 19.72 5.67
CA ASP A 9 2.66 20.56 4.50
C ASP A 9 1.83 21.85 4.51
N ASN A 10 0.66 21.83 5.15
CA ASN A 10 -0.24 22.97 5.25
C ASN A 10 0.14 23.91 6.43
N CYS A 11 -0.02 23.45 7.68
CA CYS A 11 0.15 24.30 8.86
C CYS A 11 1.56 24.28 9.48
N LYS A 12 2.50 23.51 8.92
CA LYS A 12 3.90 23.37 9.37
C LYS A 12 4.09 22.82 10.78
N GLY A 13 3.03 22.42 11.48
CA GLY A 13 3.10 21.76 12.79
C GLY A 13 3.66 20.34 12.67
N GLY A 14 4.51 19.96 13.63
CA GLY A 14 5.06 18.61 13.74
C GLY A 14 4.11 17.65 14.46
N PHE A 15 3.89 16.46 13.93
CA PHE A 15 3.00 15.46 14.54
C PHE A 15 3.46 14.02 14.23
N HIS A 16 2.98 13.07 15.02
CA HIS A 16 3.16 11.64 14.71
C HIS A 16 1.99 11.16 13.85
N ILE A 17 2.28 10.37 12.82
CA ILE A 17 1.26 9.81 11.94
C ILE A 17 0.45 8.77 12.71
N PHE A 18 -0.86 9.01 12.81
CA PHE A 18 -1.84 8.01 13.23
C PHE A 18 -2.63 7.60 11.99
N VAL A 19 -2.36 6.38 11.52
CA VAL A 19 -3.02 5.83 10.33
C VAL A 19 -4.47 5.50 10.66
N GLN A 20 -5.36 5.91 9.77
CA GLN A 20 -6.78 5.62 9.78
C GLN A 20 -7.16 4.90 8.49
N SER A 21 -8.26 4.15 8.53
CA SER A 21 -8.86 3.60 7.32
C SER A 21 -10.34 3.94 7.25
N ARG A 22 -10.82 4.15 6.02
CA ARG A 22 -12.25 4.30 5.74
C ARG A 22 -12.65 3.48 4.54
N ARG A 23 -13.87 2.96 4.57
CA ARG A 23 -14.47 2.26 3.44
C ARG A 23 -15.14 3.27 2.51
N LEU A 24 -14.82 3.15 1.23
CA LEU A 24 -15.44 3.88 0.13
C LEU A 24 -16.43 2.96 -0.61
N GLU A 25 -17.02 3.47 -1.68
CA GLU A 25 -17.81 2.67 -2.62
C GLU A 25 -16.99 1.53 -3.27
N ASP A 26 -17.66 0.60 -3.94
CA ASP A 26 -17.05 -0.56 -4.62
C ASP A 26 -16.14 -1.42 -3.73
N ALA A 27 -16.40 -1.44 -2.42
CA ALA A 27 -15.59 -2.13 -1.41
C ALA A 27 -14.12 -1.68 -1.38
N VAL A 28 -13.85 -0.48 -1.87
CA VAL A 28 -12.54 0.15 -1.77
C VAL A 28 -12.31 0.61 -0.34
N GLU A 29 -11.08 0.47 0.12
CA GLU A 29 -10.62 0.96 1.42
C GLU A 29 -9.49 1.94 1.19
N GLU A 30 -9.62 3.12 1.79
CA GLU A 30 -8.57 4.13 1.81
C GLU A 30 -7.87 4.08 3.16
N THR A 31 -6.55 4.01 3.11
CA THR A 31 -5.69 4.25 4.26
C THR A 31 -5.17 5.68 4.18
N TYR A 32 -5.37 6.46 5.24
CA TYR A 32 -5.04 7.88 5.28
C TYR A 32 -4.56 8.30 6.67
N PHE A 33 -4.10 9.53 6.80
CA PHE A 33 -3.91 10.18 8.09
C PHE A 33 -4.29 11.66 7.99
N GLU A 34 -4.50 12.29 9.13
CA GLU A 34 -4.87 13.70 9.20
C GLU A 34 -3.93 14.46 10.12
N CYS A 35 -3.59 15.69 9.73
CA CYS A 35 -2.91 16.59 10.64
C CYS A 35 -3.84 16.88 11.83
N PRO A 36 -3.43 16.62 13.08
CA PRO A 36 -4.31 16.83 14.23
C PRO A 36 -4.66 18.30 14.44
N TYR A 37 -3.81 19.22 13.96
CA TYR A 37 -3.93 20.67 14.15
C TYR A 37 -4.83 21.34 13.11
N CYS A 38 -4.61 21.09 11.81
CA CYS A 38 -5.34 21.76 10.73
C CYS A 38 -6.28 20.84 9.93
N LYS A 39 -6.35 19.56 10.30
CA LYS A 39 -7.19 18.54 9.65
C LYS A 39 -6.89 18.30 8.17
N GLN A 40 -5.72 18.74 7.69
CA GLN A 40 -5.24 18.38 6.36
C GLN A 40 -5.25 16.85 6.22
N HIS A 41 -5.97 16.36 5.22
CA HIS A 41 -6.14 14.95 4.92
C HIS A 41 -5.05 14.48 3.96
N TYR A 42 -4.40 13.37 4.29
CA TYR A 42 -3.31 12.79 3.50
C TYR A 42 -3.65 11.34 3.15
N PRO A 43 -4.14 11.08 1.93
CA PRO A 43 -4.32 9.73 1.43
C PRO A 43 -2.98 9.01 1.28
N SER A 44 -2.86 7.81 1.85
CA SER A 44 -1.66 6.97 1.72
C SER A 44 -1.81 5.98 0.56
N PHE A 45 -2.78 5.07 0.63
CA PHE A 45 -3.06 4.11 -0.43
C PHE A 45 -4.52 3.69 -0.46
N TYR A 46 -4.93 3.12 -1.59
CA TYR A 46 -6.25 2.58 -1.82
C TYR A 46 -6.14 1.10 -2.18
N THR A 47 -7.01 0.29 -1.62
CA THR A 47 -7.06 -1.15 -1.90
C THR A 47 -8.50 -1.63 -2.07
N ASN A 48 -8.69 -2.82 -2.62
CA ASN A 48 -9.99 -3.47 -2.75
C ASN A 48 -9.82 -4.99 -2.60
N PRO A 49 -10.90 -5.80 -2.58
CA PRO A 49 -10.79 -7.25 -2.45
C PRO A 49 -9.85 -7.91 -3.47
N ALA A 50 -9.92 -7.50 -4.74
CA ALA A 50 -9.08 -8.08 -5.80
C ALA A 50 -7.58 -7.77 -5.61
N VAL A 51 -7.23 -6.55 -5.22
CA VAL A 51 -5.85 -6.17 -4.87
C VAL A 51 -5.35 -7.00 -3.68
N ARG A 52 -6.16 -7.11 -2.62
CA ARG A 52 -5.80 -7.88 -1.42
C ARG A 52 -5.61 -9.36 -1.69
N GLU A 53 -6.39 -9.94 -2.60
CA GLU A 53 -6.26 -11.33 -3.02
C GLU A 53 -4.93 -11.56 -3.76
N LYS A 54 -4.59 -10.69 -4.72
CA LYS A 54 -3.30 -10.76 -5.42
C LYS A 54 -2.11 -10.56 -4.49
N GLN A 55 -2.19 -9.59 -3.57
CA GLN A 55 -1.15 -9.40 -2.55
C GLN A 55 -0.94 -10.66 -1.70
N ARG A 56 -2.03 -11.38 -1.37
CA ARG A 56 -1.94 -12.66 -0.64
C ARG A 56 -1.27 -13.74 -1.50
N SER A 57 -1.60 -13.84 -2.79
CA SER A 57 -0.93 -14.75 -3.73
C SER A 57 0.57 -14.48 -3.80
N ILE A 58 0.97 -13.20 -3.94
CA ILE A 58 2.37 -12.79 -3.94
C ILE A 58 3.06 -13.21 -2.64
N GLY A 59 2.42 -13.01 -1.48
CA GLY A 59 2.95 -13.47 -0.19
C GLY A 59 3.25 -14.97 -0.17
N GLN A 60 2.35 -15.79 -0.70
CA GLN A 60 2.57 -17.25 -0.81
C GLN A 60 3.74 -17.60 -1.75
N LEU A 61 3.91 -16.85 -2.85
CA LEU A 61 5.05 -17.03 -3.75
C LEU A 61 6.37 -16.62 -3.08
N GLN A 62 6.38 -15.53 -2.31
CA GLN A 62 7.52 -15.09 -1.53
C GLN A 62 7.91 -16.12 -0.47
N ASP A 63 6.94 -16.67 0.27
CA ASP A 63 7.18 -17.75 1.23
C ASP A 63 7.83 -18.96 0.54
N ARG A 64 7.31 -19.36 -0.63
CA ARG A 64 7.91 -20.43 -1.44
C ARG A 64 9.33 -20.09 -1.90
N LEU A 65 9.60 -18.84 -2.26
CA LEU A 65 10.94 -18.41 -2.67
C LEU A 65 11.97 -18.55 -1.54
N THR A 66 11.57 -18.33 -0.28
CA THR A 66 12.49 -18.48 0.88
C THR A 66 12.95 -19.93 1.09
N THR A 67 12.13 -20.90 0.69
CA THR A 67 12.42 -22.34 0.90
C THR A 67 13.10 -23.00 -0.31
N LEU A 68 13.09 -22.35 -1.48
CA LEU A 68 13.74 -22.86 -2.69
C LEU A 68 15.26 -22.74 -2.61
N LYS A 69 15.98 -23.84 -2.86
CA LYS A 69 17.45 -23.89 -2.89
C LYS A 69 18.05 -23.73 -4.28
N ASP A 70 17.32 -24.18 -5.30
CA ASP A 70 17.74 -24.17 -6.70
C ASP A 70 17.79 -22.74 -7.26
N PRO A 71 18.96 -22.20 -7.64
CA PRO A 71 19.08 -20.82 -8.10
C PRO A 71 18.25 -20.49 -9.34
N ALA A 72 18.14 -21.42 -10.30
CA ALA A 72 17.37 -21.19 -11.52
C ALA A 72 15.87 -21.12 -11.23
N LYS A 73 15.37 -22.01 -10.36
CA LYS A 73 13.96 -21.97 -9.92
C LYS A 73 13.65 -20.74 -9.09
N ARG A 74 14.61 -20.27 -8.27
CA ARG A 74 14.48 -19.00 -7.54
C ARG A 74 14.37 -17.81 -8.48
N ALA A 75 15.25 -17.72 -9.48
CA ALA A 75 15.20 -16.63 -10.47
C ALA A 75 13.85 -16.60 -11.22
N ALA A 76 13.39 -17.76 -11.72
CA ALA A 76 12.11 -17.85 -12.41
C ALA A 76 10.91 -17.48 -11.51
N LEU A 77 10.95 -17.88 -10.23
CA LEU A 77 9.90 -17.51 -9.27
C LEU A 77 9.95 -16.02 -8.91
N GLN A 78 11.15 -15.44 -8.79
CA GLN A 78 11.33 -14.02 -8.55
C GLN A 78 10.78 -13.19 -9.71
N GLU A 79 11.07 -13.54 -10.96
CA GLU A 79 10.51 -12.86 -12.14
C GLU A 79 8.98 -12.93 -12.18
N ARG A 80 8.39 -14.03 -11.68
CA ARG A 80 6.93 -14.14 -11.53
C ARG A 80 6.40 -13.19 -10.45
N ILE A 81 7.05 -13.16 -9.28
CA ILE A 81 6.69 -12.26 -8.18
C ILE A 81 6.77 -10.80 -8.65
N ASP A 82 7.83 -10.43 -9.38
CA ASP A 82 8.02 -9.06 -9.87
C ASP A 82 6.91 -8.66 -10.86
N ARG A 83 6.48 -9.57 -11.74
CA ARG A 83 5.35 -9.35 -12.64
C ARG A 83 4.03 -9.18 -11.90
N GLU A 84 3.73 -10.06 -10.95
CA GLU A 84 2.50 -9.95 -10.14
C GLU A 84 2.51 -8.67 -9.29
N GLN A 85 3.67 -8.26 -8.77
CA GLN A 85 3.82 -7.01 -8.02
C GLN A 85 3.60 -5.77 -8.90
N ALA A 86 4.10 -5.79 -10.15
CA ALA A 86 3.85 -4.72 -11.11
C ALA A 86 2.35 -4.57 -11.43
N GLU A 87 1.64 -5.70 -11.58
CA GLU A 87 0.19 -5.69 -11.80
C GLU A 87 -0.57 -5.12 -10.59
N VAL A 88 -0.23 -5.54 -9.37
CA VAL A 88 -0.81 -4.98 -8.14
C VAL A 88 -0.57 -3.47 -8.04
N ASN A 89 0.63 -3.01 -8.36
CA ASN A 89 0.96 -1.59 -8.34
C ASN A 89 0.13 -0.81 -9.37
N ALA A 90 -0.08 -1.36 -10.58
CA ALA A 90 -0.95 -0.78 -11.59
C ALA A 90 -2.41 -0.70 -11.11
N MET A 91 -2.92 -1.75 -10.48
CA MET A 91 -4.28 -1.75 -9.91
C MET A 91 -4.45 -0.70 -8.81
N MET A 92 -3.49 -0.58 -7.89
CA MET A 92 -3.52 0.46 -6.85
C MET A 92 -3.40 1.86 -7.44
N ALA A 93 -2.65 2.04 -8.53
CA ALA A 93 -2.58 3.32 -9.24
C ALA A 93 -3.93 3.70 -9.86
N VAL A 94 -4.66 2.74 -10.44
CA VAL A 94 -6.03 2.96 -10.94
C VAL A 94 -6.96 3.38 -9.81
N LEU A 95 -6.93 2.68 -8.66
CA LEU A 95 -7.73 3.06 -7.49
C LEU A 95 -7.37 4.47 -7.01
N LYS A 96 -6.07 4.77 -6.90
CA LYS A 96 -5.60 6.11 -6.53
C LYS A 96 -6.12 7.17 -7.49
N SER A 97 -6.06 6.97 -8.80
CA SER A 97 -6.58 7.94 -9.77
C SER A 97 -8.10 8.12 -9.68
N LYS A 98 -8.85 7.05 -9.35
CA LYS A 98 -10.30 7.12 -9.20
C LYS A 98 -10.72 7.88 -7.94
N TYR A 99 -10.02 7.69 -6.82
CA TYR A 99 -10.42 8.21 -5.51
C TYR A 99 -9.57 9.35 -4.96
N LYS A 100 -8.51 9.77 -5.67
CA LYS A 100 -7.73 10.94 -5.28
C LYS A 100 -8.65 12.17 -5.28
N VAL A 101 -9.00 12.60 -4.08
CA VAL A 101 -9.63 13.91 -3.86
C VAL A 101 -8.54 14.96 -4.11
N GLY A 102 -8.82 15.87 -5.05
CA GLY A 102 -7.94 16.97 -5.44
C GLY A 102 -7.74 17.99 -4.33
#